data_AF-A0A7C6WLV0-F1
#
_entry.id   AF-A0A7C6WLV0-F1
#
_cell.length_a   1.000
_cell.length_b   1.000
_cell.length_c   1.000
_cell.angle_alpha   90.00
_cell.angle_beta   90.00
_cell.angle_gamma   90.00
#
_symmetry.space_group_name_H-M   'P 1'
#
loop_
_entity.id
_entity.type
_entity.pdbx_description
1 polymer ?
#
loop_
_entity_poly.entity_id
_entity_poly.type
_entity_poly.pdbx_seq_one_letter_code
_entity_poly.pdbx_strand_id
1 'polypeptide(L)'
;ELAIYNNKEIKLVDSFRERDMGVIQKNKFLESKKLLYDDFDYAFPGGESSNQAQHRAVSALIDLLKYDLDKKIVIGTHGDIMTLMINHFNKNYGFEFWHNSSMPDIYRMEFKLQVLVKVDKLWHERPS
;
A
#
# COMPACT_ATOMS: atom_id res chain seq x y z
N GLU A 1 -8.51 1.34 -16.46
CA GLU A 1 -9.70 0.86 -17.22
C GLU A 1 -11.01 0.90 -16.41
N LEU A 2 -11.06 0.46 -15.14
CA LEU A 2 -12.30 0.46 -14.32
C LEU A 2 -12.94 1.83 -14.05
N ALA A 3 -12.17 2.88 -13.76
CA ALA A 3 -12.73 4.21 -13.44
C ALA A 3 -13.26 4.96 -14.68
N ILE A 4 -12.63 4.76 -15.84
CA ILE A 4 -13.11 5.27 -17.15
C ILE A 4 -14.47 4.64 -17.47
N TYR A 5 -14.63 3.34 -17.23
CA TYR A 5 -15.88 2.62 -17.48
C TYR A 5 -17.03 3.06 -16.57
N ASN A 6 -16.73 3.66 -15.40
CA ASN A 6 -17.74 4.09 -14.41
C ASN A 6 -17.93 5.62 -14.36
N ASN A 7 -17.35 6.36 -15.30
CA ASN A 7 -17.40 7.82 -15.37
C ASN A 7 -17.01 8.51 -14.04
N LYS A 8 -16.02 7.94 -13.34
CA LYS A 8 -15.50 8.48 -12.07
C LYS A 8 -14.26 9.31 -12.34
N GLU A 9 -14.14 10.42 -11.63
CA GLU A 9 -12.93 11.25 -11.63
C GLU A 9 -11.72 10.42 -11.17
N ILE A 10 -10.65 10.44 -11.96
CA ILE A 10 -9.37 9.81 -11.60
C ILE A 10 -8.41 10.94 -11.23
N LYS A 11 -7.93 10.92 -9.99
CA LYS A 11 -6.88 11.83 -9.52
C LYS A 11 -5.58 11.05 -9.42
N LEU A 12 -4.55 11.52 -10.10
CA LEU A 12 -3.20 11.00 -9.93
C LEU A 12 -2.59 11.57 -8.66
N VAL A 13 -2.13 10.69 -7.78
CA VAL A 13 -1.52 11.06 -6.50
C VAL A 13 -0.18 10.34 -6.41
N ASP A 14 0.91 11.10 -6.62
CA ASP A 14 2.28 10.54 -6.66
C ASP A 14 2.64 9.79 -5.38
N SER A 15 2.12 10.22 -4.23
CA SER A 15 2.34 9.57 -2.94
C SER A 15 1.92 8.10 -2.88
N PHE A 16 1.10 7.60 -3.82
CA PHE A 16 0.71 6.19 -3.93
C PHE A 16 1.50 5.38 -4.98
N ARG A 17 2.55 5.96 -5.58
CA ARG A 17 3.48 5.24 -6.48
C ARG A 17 4.23 4.14 -5.73
N GLU A 18 4.68 3.12 -6.48
CA GLU A 18 5.50 2.03 -5.94
C GLU A 18 6.73 2.56 -5.19
N ARG A 19 7.18 1.79 -4.18
CA ARG A 19 8.41 2.11 -3.45
C ARG A 19 9.62 1.97 -4.37
N ASP A 20 10.44 3.01 -4.43
CA ASP A 20 11.73 2.91 -5.09
C ASP A 20 12.68 2.09 -4.22
N MET A 21 13.14 0.96 -4.72
CA MET A 21 14.11 0.11 -4.01
C MET A 21 15.55 0.53 -4.26
N GLY A 22 15.81 1.53 -5.12
CA GLY A 22 17.15 1.94 -5.49
C GLY A 22 17.94 0.83 -6.18
N VAL A 23 19.25 0.84 -5.96
CA VAL A 23 20.17 -0.12 -6.58
C VAL A 23 20.23 -1.42 -5.78
N ILE A 24 19.56 -2.45 -6.30
CA ILE A 24 19.59 -3.81 -5.75
C ILE A 24 20.24 -4.82 -6.72
N GLN A 25 20.74 -5.92 -6.17
CA GLN A 25 21.23 -7.04 -7.00
C GLN A 25 20.06 -7.79 -7.62
N LYS A 26 20.11 -8.06 -8.93
CA LYS A 26 19.00 -8.63 -9.72
C LYS A 26 18.45 -9.95 -9.16
N ASN A 27 19.28 -10.78 -8.55
CA ASN A 27 18.92 -12.07 -7.97
C ASN A 27 18.58 -12.04 -6.48
N LYS A 28 18.53 -10.85 -5.85
CA LYS A 28 18.27 -10.69 -4.41
C LYS A 28 17.00 -9.91 -4.11
N PHE A 29 16.05 -9.85 -5.04
CA PHE A 29 14.84 -9.04 -4.88
C PHE A 29 14.09 -9.37 -3.58
N LEU A 30 13.84 -10.66 -3.33
CA LEU A 30 13.09 -11.11 -2.16
C LEU A 30 13.83 -10.83 -0.84
N GLU A 31 15.13 -11.13 -0.79
CA GLU A 31 15.98 -10.82 0.36
C GLU A 31 16.04 -9.31 0.63
N SER A 32 16.14 -8.51 -0.43
CA SER A 32 16.18 -7.05 -0.36
C SER A 32 14.86 -6.48 0.15
N LYS A 33 13.73 -7.02 -0.31
CA LYS A 33 12.41 -6.67 0.22
C LYS A 33 12.30 -7.04 1.69
N LYS A 34 12.72 -8.25 2.07
CA LYS A 34 12.71 -8.68 3.47
C LYS A 34 13.52 -7.75 4.35
N LEU A 35 14.75 -7.38 3.94
CA LEU A 35 15.59 -6.44 4.67
C LEU A 35 14.89 -5.10 4.90
N LEU A 36 14.23 -4.55 3.87
CA LEU A 36 13.50 -3.29 4.01
C LEU A 36 12.31 -3.39 4.99
N TYR A 37 11.69 -4.57 5.15
CA TYR A 37 10.63 -4.78 6.14
C TYR A 37 11.17 -5.05 7.55
N ASP A 38 12.34 -5.69 7.66
CA ASP A 38 12.98 -6.03 8.93
C ASP A 38 13.67 -4.79 9.56
N ASP A 39 14.21 -3.88 8.74
CA ASP A 39 14.74 -2.58 9.14
C ASP A 39 14.00 -1.46 8.40
N PHE A 40 13.09 -0.79 9.10
CA PHE A 40 12.19 0.20 8.51
C PHE A 40 12.87 1.51 8.11
N ASP A 41 14.04 1.80 8.69
CA ASP A 41 14.84 2.99 8.40
C ASP A 41 15.91 2.74 7.35
N TYR A 42 16.25 1.47 7.09
CA TYR A 42 17.16 1.09 6.03
C TYR A 42 16.62 1.47 4.65
N ALA A 43 17.51 2.01 3.82
CA ALA A 43 17.28 2.23 2.39
C ALA A 43 18.52 1.78 1.61
N PHE A 44 18.29 1.15 0.46
CA PHE A 44 19.37 0.90 -0.50
C PHE A 44 19.81 2.22 -1.14
N PRO A 45 21.04 2.28 -1.69
CA PRO A 45 21.52 3.46 -2.41
C PRO A 45 20.53 3.90 -3.51
N GLY A 46 20.07 5.14 -3.41
CA GLY A 46 19.10 5.74 -4.34
C GLY A 46 17.64 5.30 -4.15
N GLY A 47 17.33 4.49 -3.14
CA GLY A 47 15.98 4.03 -2.84
C GLY A 47 15.34 4.72 -1.63
N GLU A 48 14.12 4.28 -1.31
CA GLU A 48 13.33 4.72 -0.16
C GLU A 48 13.34 3.65 0.93
N SER A 49 13.39 4.06 2.19
CA SER A 49 13.12 3.18 3.33
C SER A 49 11.63 2.85 3.43
N SER A 50 11.28 1.80 4.20
CA SER A 50 9.87 1.52 4.52
C SER A 50 9.21 2.69 5.22
N ASN A 51 9.93 3.39 6.12
CA ASN A 51 9.43 4.58 6.79
C ASN A 51 9.13 5.72 5.81
N GLN A 52 10.02 6.01 4.86
CA GLN A 52 9.81 7.08 3.88
C GLN A 52 8.60 6.77 2.98
N ALA A 53 8.53 5.56 2.43
CA ALA A 53 7.43 5.14 1.56
C ALA A 53 6.09 5.07 2.32
N GLN A 54 6.08 4.52 3.54
CA GLN A 54 4.89 4.50 4.40
C GLN A 54 4.45 5.92 4.73
N HIS A 55 5.37 6.81 5.10
CA HIS A 55 5.05 8.18 5.50
C HIS A 55 4.35 8.97 4.39
N ARG A 56 4.87 8.93 3.14
CA ARG A 56 4.22 9.64 2.02
C ARG A 56 2.83 9.08 1.71
N ALA A 57 2.69 7.75 1.69
CA ALA A 57 1.42 7.10 1.35
C ALA A 57 0.37 7.32 2.44
N VAL A 58 0.75 7.16 3.71
CA VAL A 58 -0.14 7.36 4.86
C VAL A 58 -0.54 8.82 4.99
N SER A 59 0.38 9.78 4.76
CA SER A 59 0.02 11.20 4.79
C SER A 59 -1.07 11.54 3.78
N ALA A 60 -0.92 11.07 2.54
CA ALA A 60 -1.95 11.24 1.51
C ALA A 60 -3.27 10.53 1.88
N LEU A 61 -3.20 9.32 2.46
CA LEU A 61 -4.39 8.61 2.94
C LEU A 61 -5.11 9.36 4.07
N ILE A 62 -4.37 9.89 5.05
CA ILE A 62 -4.93 10.67 6.16
C ILE A 62 -5.62 11.94 5.64
N ASP A 63 -5.04 12.60 4.64
CA ASP A 63 -5.68 13.78 4.03
C ASP A 63 -7.00 13.40 3.35
N LEU A 64 -7.05 12.29 2.62
CA LEU A 64 -8.30 11.77 2.07
C LEU A 64 -9.34 11.48 3.17
N LEU A 65 -8.93 10.87 4.29
CA LEU A 65 -9.84 10.59 5.41
C LEU A 65 -10.36 11.86 6.09
N LYS A 66 -9.63 12.98 6.06
CA LYS A 66 -10.07 14.26 6.64
C LYS A 66 -11.08 15.00 5.77
N TYR A 67 -10.86 15.04 4.45
CA TYR A 67 -11.65 15.88 3.55
C TYR A 67 -12.86 15.16 2.93
N ASP A 68 -12.88 13.83 2.96
CA ASP A 68 -13.92 13.01 2.34
C ASP A 68 -14.63 12.09 3.35
N LEU A 69 -14.99 12.66 4.50
CA LEU A 69 -15.81 11.98 5.51
C LEU A 69 -17.09 11.43 4.85
N ASP A 70 -17.40 10.16 5.13
CA ASP A 70 -18.55 9.39 4.62
C ASP A 70 -18.54 8.99 3.13
N LYS A 71 -17.41 9.12 2.42
CA LYS A 71 -17.28 8.63 1.03
C LYS A 71 -16.55 7.28 0.94
N LYS A 72 -16.89 6.51 -0.10
CA LYS A 72 -16.11 5.33 -0.52
C LYS A 72 -15.08 5.76 -1.56
N ILE A 73 -13.80 5.62 -1.22
CA ILE A 73 -12.67 5.95 -2.10
C ILE A 73 -12.02 4.65 -2.56
N VAL A 74 -11.67 4.57 -3.83
CA VAL A 74 -10.87 3.48 -4.39
C VAL A 74 -9.47 4.02 -4.69
N ILE A 75 -8.46 3.39 -4.12
CA ILE A 75 -7.05 3.74 -4.36
C ILE A 75 -6.42 2.60 -5.17
N GLY A 76 -5.96 2.92 -6.38
CA GLY A 76 -5.12 2.03 -7.18
C GLY A 76 -3.66 2.25 -6.81
N THR A 77 -2.98 1.21 -6.34
CA THR A 77 -1.57 1.26 -5.94
C THR A 77 -0.90 -0.10 -6.17
N HIS A 78 0.31 -0.26 -5.66
CA HIS A 78 1.09 -1.50 -5.72
C HIS A 78 1.05 -2.24 -4.39
N GLY A 79 1.32 -3.55 -4.41
CA GLY A 79 1.18 -4.41 -3.24
C GLY A 79 2.06 -3.98 -2.06
N ASP A 80 3.25 -3.44 -2.31
CA ASP A 80 4.17 -3.00 -1.26
C ASP A 80 3.64 -1.77 -0.53
N ILE A 81 3.17 -0.76 -1.27
CA ILE A 81 2.58 0.46 -0.71
C ILE A 81 1.27 0.17 -0.01
N MET A 82 0.42 -0.69 -0.57
CA MET A 82 -0.78 -1.18 0.11
C MET A 82 -0.44 -1.80 1.46
N THR A 83 0.56 -2.69 1.49
CA THR A 83 1.01 -3.34 2.73
C THR A 83 1.52 -2.31 3.74
N LEU A 84 2.35 -1.36 3.30
CA LEU A 84 2.87 -0.31 4.18
C LEU A 84 1.78 0.61 4.71
N MET A 85 0.75 0.94 3.93
CA MET A 85 -0.39 1.73 4.41
C MET A 85 -1.17 0.98 5.49
N ILE A 86 -1.48 -0.31 5.28
CA ILE A 86 -2.19 -1.10 6.29
C ILE A 86 -1.31 -1.31 7.53
N ASN A 87 0.00 -1.56 7.34
CA ASN A 87 0.99 -1.72 8.42
C ASN A 87 1.00 -0.54 9.40
N HIS A 88 0.80 0.69 8.91
CA HIS A 88 0.79 1.88 9.75
C HIS A 88 -0.25 1.77 10.86
N PHE A 89 -1.44 1.27 10.54
CA PHE A 89 -2.57 1.12 11.46
C PHE A 89 -2.62 -0.26 12.13
N ASN A 90 -2.05 -1.28 11.50
CA ASN A 90 -2.02 -2.64 12.02
C ASN A 90 -0.68 -3.32 11.69
N LYS A 91 0.18 -3.45 12.71
CA LYS A 91 1.54 -3.99 12.57
C LYS A 91 1.61 -5.49 12.21
N ASN A 92 0.49 -6.20 12.21
CA ASN A 92 0.44 -7.59 11.73
C ASN A 92 0.59 -7.71 10.20
N TYR A 93 0.46 -6.61 9.46
CA TYR A 93 0.68 -6.57 8.03
C TYR A 93 2.13 -6.20 7.75
N GLY A 94 2.94 -7.16 7.32
CA GLY A 94 4.36 -6.95 7.03
C GLY A 94 4.81 -7.75 5.82
N PHE A 95 6.09 -8.13 5.79
CA PHE A 95 6.68 -8.89 4.69
C PHE A 95 5.86 -10.12 4.30
N GLU A 96 5.43 -10.94 5.26
CA GLU A 96 4.66 -12.15 5.00
C GLU A 96 3.31 -11.86 4.33
N PHE A 97 2.65 -10.76 4.70
CA PHE A 97 1.41 -10.34 4.05
C PHE A 97 1.68 -9.91 2.60
N TRP A 98 2.69 -9.06 2.39
CA TRP A 98 3.08 -8.62 1.05
C TRP A 98 3.46 -9.81 0.15
N HIS A 99 4.27 -10.72 0.67
CA HIS A 99 4.77 -11.89 -0.06
C HIS A 99 3.64 -12.84 -0.49
N ASN A 100 2.60 -12.98 0.32
CA ASN A 100 1.45 -13.83 0.04
C ASN A 100 0.28 -13.10 -0.67
N SER A 101 0.45 -11.83 -1.03
CA SER A 101 -0.57 -11.07 -1.76
C SER A 101 -0.64 -11.48 -3.23
N SER A 102 -1.85 -11.52 -3.80
CA SER A 102 -2.07 -11.82 -5.22
C SER A 102 -2.01 -10.55 -6.08
N MET A 103 -2.00 -10.71 -7.41
CA MET A 103 -2.19 -9.58 -8.32
C MET A 103 -3.26 -9.92 -9.38
N PRO A 104 -4.43 -9.24 -9.36
CA PRO A 104 -4.82 -8.19 -8.41
C PRO A 104 -5.12 -8.78 -7.01
N ASP A 105 -5.12 -7.89 -6.00
CA ASP A 105 -5.70 -8.16 -4.69
C ASP A 105 -6.45 -6.89 -4.24
N ILE A 106 -7.50 -7.04 -3.44
CA ILE A 106 -8.39 -5.94 -3.04
C ILE A 106 -8.65 -6.07 -1.55
N TYR A 107 -8.31 -5.01 -0.81
CA TYR A 107 -8.60 -4.88 0.61
C TYR A 107 -9.49 -3.67 0.86
N ARG A 108 -10.46 -3.84 1.77
CA ARG A 108 -11.28 -2.76 2.29
C ARG A 108 -10.81 -2.40 3.69
N MET A 109 -10.40 -1.16 3.87
CA MET A 109 -10.10 -0.57 5.18
C MET A 109 -11.27 0.30 5.61
N GLU A 110 -11.86 0.01 6.77
CA GLU A 110 -12.95 0.80 7.35
C GLU A 110 -12.40 1.67 8.48
N PHE A 111 -12.66 2.98 8.40
CA PHE A 111 -12.20 3.95 9.38
C PHE A 111 -13.36 4.61 10.10
N LYS A 112 -13.19 4.88 11.40
CA LYS A 112 -14.01 5.85 12.15
C LYS A 112 -13.12 7.04 12.46
N LEU A 113 -13.42 8.18 11.83
CA LEU A 113 -12.49 9.32 11.74
C LEU A 113 -11.16 8.86 11.12
N GLN A 114 -10.08 8.80 11.90
CA GLN A 114 -8.75 8.33 11.46
C GLN A 114 -8.33 7.03 12.14
N VAL A 115 -9.24 6.37 12.87
CA VAL A 115 -8.98 5.09 13.53
C VAL A 115 -9.43 3.95 12.63
N LEU A 116 -8.52 3.05 12.31
CA LEU A 116 -8.83 1.83 11.57
C LEU A 116 -9.66 0.90 12.44
N VAL A 117 -10.84 0.52 11.95
CA VAL A 117 -11.79 -0.36 12.63
C VAL A 117 -11.74 -1.77 12.07
N LYS A 118 -11.56 -1.90 10.76
CA LYS A 118 -11.62 -3.19 10.08
C LYS A 118 -10.77 -3.23 8.81
N VAL A 119 -10.22 -4.39 8.52
CA VAL A 119 -9.60 -4.71 7.23
C VAL A 119 -10.21 -6.01 6.72
N ASP A 120 -10.83 -5.99 5.55
CA ASP A 120 -11.40 -7.17 4.88
C ASP A 120 -10.69 -7.42 3.54
N LYS A 121 -10.30 -8.67 3.26
CA LYS A 121 -9.92 -9.08 1.91
C LYS A 121 -11.21 -9.28 1.09
N LEU A 122 -11.32 -8.56 -0.03
CA LEU A 122 -12.46 -8.63 -0.95
C LEU A 122 -12.14 -9.42 -2.22
N TRP A 123 -10.86 -9.60 -2.55
CA TRP A 123 -10.48 -10.40 -3.70
C TRP A 123 -10.53 -11.89 -3.36
N HIS A 124 -11.30 -12.61 -4.18
CA HIS A 124 -11.30 -14.06 -4.19
C HIS A 124 -10.80 -14.47 -5.57
N GLU A 125 -9.74 -15.29 -5.61
CA GLU A 125 -9.34 -15.92 -6.86
C GLU A 125 -10.54 -16.67 -7.43
N ARG A 126 -10.83 -16.47 -8.72
CA ARG A 126 -11.84 -17.30 -9.36
C ARG A 126 -11.35 -18.74 -9.29
N PRO A 127 -12.20 -19.71 -8.89
CA PRO A 127 -11.83 -21.11 -9.01
C PRO A 127 -11.39 -21.37 -10.45
N SER A 128 -10.19 -21.92 -10.62
CA SER A 128 -9.67 -22.43 -11.89
C SER A 128 -10.56 -23.54 -12.44
#